data_AF-A0AA51UKN1-F1
#
_entry.id   AF-A0AA51UKN1-F1
#
_cell.length_a   1.000
_cell.length_b   1.000
_cell.length_c   1.000
_cell.angle_alpha   90.00
_cell.angle_beta   90.00
_cell.angle_gamma   90.00
#
_symmetry.space_group_name_H-M   'P 1'
#
loop_
_entity.id
_entity.type
_entity.pdbx_description
1 polymer ?
#
loop_
_entity_poly.entity_id
_entity_poly.type
_entity_poly.pdbx_seq_one_letter_code
_entity_poly.pdbx_strand_id
1 'polypeptide(L)'
;MAVFATGIVVREIAPLIVDKWKDPAVIVVDSNMNFAIPLLGGHHGGNEVVRKIAEIGPIPVVTTATEVHNRNSVEGIAKALGCDIVNKPSTVQVNCALLDEDVEVLEIKGPKIVIVGDDVSVLKRDEVKAEDK
;
A
#
# COMPACT_ATOMS: atom_id res chain seq x y z
N MET A 1 -11.03 -12.49 -2.85
CA MET A 1 -11.53 -12.14 -4.20
C MET A 1 -13.02 -12.42 -4.24
N ALA A 2 -13.81 -11.53 -4.83
CA ALA A 2 -15.27 -11.62 -4.91
C ALA A 2 -15.72 -11.50 -6.37
N VAL A 3 -16.64 -12.37 -6.81
CA VAL A 3 -17.23 -12.34 -8.16
C VAL A 3 -18.67 -11.87 -8.07
N PHE A 4 -18.85 -10.56 -7.93
CA PHE A 4 -20.15 -9.90 -7.72
C PHE A 4 -20.11 -8.47 -8.25
N ALA A 5 -21.26 -7.82 -8.35
CA ALA A 5 -21.31 -6.39 -8.63
C ALA A 5 -20.57 -5.61 -7.52
N THR A 6 -19.68 -4.70 -7.91
CA THR A 6 -18.86 -3.90 -6.98
C THR A 6 -19.69 -3.23 -5.88
N GLY A 7 -20.87 -2.70 -6.23
CA GLY A 7 -21.75 -2.04 -5.25
C GLY A 7 -22.35 -2.97 -4.19
N ILE A 8 -22.43 -4.28 -4.43
CA ILE A 8 -22.80 -5.26 -3.39
C ILE A 8 -21.60 -5.48 -2.48
N VAL A 9 -20.44 -5.77 -3.07
CA VAL A 9 -19.21 -6.04 -2.31
C VAL A 9 -18.87 -4.87 -1.39
N VAL A 10 -18.93 -3.63 -1.88
CA VAL A 10 -18.68 -2.43 -1.07
C VAL A 10 -19.63 -2.34 0.13
N ARG A 11 -20.94 -2.61 -0.05
CA ARG A 11 -21.92 -2.54 1.05
C ARG A 11 -21.68 -3.63 2.09
N GLU A 12 -21.35 -4.84 1.65
CA GLU A 12 -21.07 -5.97 2.53
C GLU A 12 -19.78 -5.78 3.33
N ILE A 13 -18.72 -5.24 2.72
CA ILE A 13 -17.44 -5.02 3.41
C ILE A 13 -17.44 -3.74 4.25
N ALA A 14 -18.24 -2.73 3.93
CA ALA A 14 -18.26 -1.44 4.64
C ALA A 14 -18.28 -1.55 6.18
N PRO A 15 -19.14 -2.37 6.83
CA PRO A 15 -19.14 -2.50 8.28
C PRO A 15 -17.92 -3.27 8.85
N LEU A 16 -17.11 -3.90 7.99
CA LEU A 16 -15.94 -4.69 8.36
C LEU A 16 -14.62 -3.93 8.16
N ILE A 17 -14.64 -2.77 7.50
CA ILE A 17 -13.46 -1.93 7.27
C ILE A 17 -13.08 -1.28 8.60
N VAL A 18 -11.83 -1.46 9.03
CA VAL A 18 -11.34 -0.95 10.32
C VAL A 18 -10.16 0.00 10.11
N ASP A 19 -9.14 -0.43 9.40
CA ASP A 19 -7.89 0.32 9.27
C ASP A 19 -7.10 -0.09 8.03
N LYS A 20 -6.59 0.91 7.28
CA LYS A 20 -5.89 0.67 6.02
C LYS A 20 -4.71 -0.30 6.15
N TRP A 21 -4.06 -0.34 7.33
CA TRP A 21 -2.87 -1.14 7.60
C TRP A 21 -3.15 -2.57 8.07
N LYS A 22 -4.41 -2.90 8.33
CA LYS A 22 -4.83 -4.21 8.87
C LYS A 22 -5.83 -4.89 7.97
N ASP A 23 -6.66 -4.10 7.29
CA ASP A 23 -7.70 -4.63 6.43
C ASP A 23 -7.08 -5.42 5.27
N PRO A 24 -7.58 -6.64 4.99
CA PRO A 24 -7.03 -7.47 3.93
C PRO A 24 -7.29 -6.86 2.56
N ALA A 25 -6.51 -7.28 1.57
CA ALA A 25 -6.79 -6.95 0.18
C ALA A 25 -8.15 -7.51 -0.24
N VAL A 26 -9.03 -6.65 -0.75
CA VAL A 26 -10.33 -7.03 -1.31
C VAL A 26 -10.32 -6.70 -2.79
N ILE A 27 -10.58 -7.71 -3.61
CA ILE A 27 -10.53 -7.62 -5.07
C ILE A 27 -11.86 -8.10 -5.62
N VAL A 28 -12.44 -7.30 -6.53
CA VAL A 28 -13.65 -7.62 -7.26
C VAL A 28 -13.31 -7.96 -8.69
N VAL A 29 -13.90 -9.04 -9.20
CA VAL A 29 -13.84 -9.43 -10.61
C VAL A 29 -15.28 -9.59 -11.09
N ASP A 30 -15.63 -9.07 -12.26
CA ASP A 30 -16.97 -9.29 -12.81
C ASP A 30 -17.12 -10.73 -13.34
N SER A 31 -18.37 -11.21 -13.42
CA SER A 31 -18.65 -12.61 -13.80
C SER A 31 -18.21 -12.98 -15.21
N ASN A 32 -18.01 -12.00 -16.09
CA ASN A 32 -17.54 -12.21 -17.45
C ASN A 32 -16.02 -12.05 -17.58
N MET A 33 -15.28 -11.89 -16.48
CA MET A 33 -13.82 -11.74 -16.47
C MET A 33 -13.34 -10.55 -17.33
N ASN A 34 -14.10 -9.46 -17.38
CA ASN A 34 -13.73 -8.26 -18.12
C ASN A 34 -12.76 -7.38 -17.31
N PHE A 35 -12.98 -7.23 -16.01
CA PHE A 35 -12.27 -6.30 -15.14
C PHE A 35 -11.90 -6.95 -13.80
N ALA A 36 -10.70 -6.63 -13.31
CA ALA A 36 -10.25 -6.94 -11.96
C ALA A 36 -9.93 -5.63 -11.22
N ILE A 37 -10.61 -5.38 -10.10
CA ILE A 37 -10.60 -4.10 -9.39
C ILE A 37 -10.17 -4.32 -7.93
N PRO A 38 -9.03 -3.76 -7.48
CA PRO A 38 -8.65 -3.80 -6.08
C PRO A 38 -9.43 -2.71 -5.33
N LEU A 39 -10.35 -3.11 -4.44
CA LEU A 39 -11.15 -2.19 -3.63
C LEU A 39 -10.43 -1.74 -2.35
N LEU A 40 -9.68 -2.65 -1.72
CA LEU A 40 -8.95 -2.41 -0.49
C LEU A 40 -7.57 -3.05 -0.55
N GLY A 41 -6.66 -2.57 0.31
CA GLY A 41 -5.36 -3.19 0.53
C GLY A 41 -4.43 -3.14 -0.68
N GLY A 42 -4.45 -2.06 -1.47
CA GLY A 42 -3.52 -1.88 -2.60
C GLY A 42 -2.06 -2.06 -2.17
N HIS A 43 -1.67 -1.44 -1.05
CA HIS A 43 -0.32 -1.58 -0.45
C HIS A 43 -0.10 -2.93 0.28
N HIS A 44 -1.17 -3.69 0.55
CA HIS A 44 -1.10 -5.07 1.02
C HIS A 44 -1.06 -6.08 -0.13
N GLY A 45 -0.64 -5.65 -1.33
CA GLY A 45 -0.50 -6.51 -2.50
C GLY A 45 -1.77 -6.67 -3.32
N GLY A 46 -2.88 -6.02 -2.97
CA GLY A 46 -4.12 -6.07 -3.76
C GLY A 46 -3.92 -5.66 -5.21
N ASN A 47 -3.11 -4.62 -5.45
CA ASN A 47 -2.77 -4.15 -6.79
C ASN A 47 -1.89 -5.16 -7.55
N GLU A 48 -0.95 -5.81 -6.87
CA GLU A 48 -0.12 -6.88 -7.44
C GLU A 48 -0.98 -8.09 -7.85
N VAL A 49 -1.90 -8.51 -6.99
CA VAL A 49 -2.80 -9.64 -7.28
C VAL A 49 -3.70 -9.32 -8.47
N VAL A 50 -4.22 -8.09 -8.60
CA VAL A 50 -5.00 -7.68 -9.77
C VAL A 50 -4.18 -7.73 -11.05
N ARG A 51 -2.89 -7.34 -11.02
CA ARG A 51 -1.98 -7.49 -12.17
C ARG A 51 -1.74 -8.96 -12.52
N LYS A 52 -1.61 -9.85 -11.53
CA LYS A 52 -1.51 -11.30 -11.77
C LYS A 52 -2.79 -11.88 -12.37
N ILE A 53 -3.95 -11.44 -11.90
CA ILE A 53 -5.24 -11.85 -12.48
C ILE A 53 -5.36 -11.37 -13.93
N ALA A 54 -4.77 -10.22 -14.29
CA ALA A 54 -4.79 -9.75 -15.67
C ALA A 54 -4.09 -10.69 -16.65
N GLU A 55 -3.15 -11.53 -16.19
CA GLU A 55 -2.47 -12.52 -17.03
C GLU A 55 -3.43 -13.58 -17.59
N ILE A 56 -4.59 -13.77 -16.97
CA ILE A 56 -5.63 -14.70 -17.42
C ILE A 56 -6.80 -14.01 -18.16
N GLY A 57 -6.71 -12.71 -18.47
CA GLY A 57 -7.64 -12.02 -19.37
C GLY A 57 -8.23 -10.68 -18.90
N PRO A 58 -8.71 -10.55 -17.64
CA PRO A 58 -9.35 -9.33 -17.18
C PRO A 58 -8.46 -8.09 -17.26
N ILE A 59 -9.05 -6.93 -17.53
CA ILE A 59 -8.34 -5.65 -17.49
C ILE A 59 -8.14 -5.24 -16.01
N PRO A 60 -6.90 -4.98 -15.56
CA PRO A 60 -6.65 -4.52 -14.21
C PRO A 60 -7.01 -3.03 -14.07
N VAL A 61 -7.90 -2.70 -13.13
CA VAL A 61 -8.36 -1.32 -12.89
C VAL A 61 -7.69 -0.77 -11.63
N VAL A 62 -6.39 -0.49 -11.72
CA VAL A 62 -5.61 0.10 -10.62
C VAL A 62 -5.79 1.62 -10.61
N THR A 63 -6.22 2.18 -9.48
CA THR A 63 -6.52 3.62 -9.32
C THR A 63 -5.64 4.32 -8.29
N THR A 64 -4.75 3.60 -7.61
CA THR A 64 -3.84 4.17 -6.62
C THR A 64 -2.92 5.21 -7.28
N ALA A 65 -3.00 6.46 -6.83
CA ALA A 65 -2.36 7.60 -7.51
C ALA A 65 -0.86 7.40 -7.74
N THR A 66 -0.11 6.96 -6.72
CA THR A 66 1.33 6.72 -6.83
C THR A 66 1.64 5.68 -7.91
N GLU A 67 0.86 4.60 -8.02
CA GLU A 67 1.04 3.60 -9.08
C GLU A 67 0.66 4.13 -10.47
N VAL A 68 -0.41 4.92 -10.58
CA VAL A 68 -0.81 5.53 -11.87
C VAL A 68 0.26 6.50 -12.37
N HIS A 69 0.91 7.23 -11.45
CA HIS A 69 1.98 8.17 -11.77
C HIS A 69 3.39 7.54 -11.81
N ASN A 70 3.52 6.21 -11.64
CA ASN A 70 4.80 5.51 -11.52
C ASN A 70 5.74 6.12 -10.46
N ARG A 71 5.16 6.64 -9.37
CA ARG A 71 5.87 7.19 -8.22
C ARG A 71 5.91 6.15 -7.11
N ASN A 72 6.95 6.22 -6.27
CA ASN A 72 7.01 5.44 -5.04
C ASN A 72 5.97 5.95 -4.03
N SER A 73 5.66 5.12 -3.03
CA SER A 73 4.98 5.53 -1.81
C SER A 73 5.85 5.25 -0.60
N VAL A 74 5.56 5.88 0.54
CA VAL A 74 6.24 5.58 1.80
C VAL A 74 6.14 4.09 2.13
N GLU A 75 4.98 3.48 1.90
CA GLU A 75 4.78 2.03 2.07
C GLU A 75 5.68 1.21 1.15
N GLY A 76 5.82 1.61 -0.11
CA GLY A 76 6.69 0.96 -1.08
C GLY A 76 8.17 1.07 -0.70
N ILE A 77 8.61 2.26 -0.26
CA ILE A 77 9.98 2.52 0.20
C ILE A 77 10.28 1.69 1.44
N ALA A 78 9.39 1.70 2.43
CA ALA A 78 9.53 0.92 3.65
C ALA A 78 9.67 -0.58 3.35
N LYS A 79 8.81 -1.13 2.49
CA LYS A 79 8.88 -2.53 2.05
C LYS A 79 10.19 -2.85 1.32
N ALA A 80 10.62 -1.99 0.40
CA ALA A 80 11.86 -2.20 -0.36
C ALA A 80 13.12 -2.17 0.52
N LEU A 81 13.09 -1.39 1.61
CA LEU A 81 14.20 -1.24 2.55
C LEU A 81 14.14 -2.19 3.75
N GLY A 82 13.09 -3.02 3.88
CA GLY A 82 12.90 -3.88 5.04
C GLY A 82 12.69 -3.08 6.34
N CYS A 83 11.87 -2.04 6.27
CA CYS A 83 11.59 -1.14 7.38
C CYS A 83 10.10 -1.13 7.72
N ASP A 84 9.82 -0.88 9.00
CA ASP A 84 8.52 -0.55 9.54
C ASP A 84 8.31 0.97 9.62
N ILE A 85 7.10 1.43 9.30
CA ILE A 85 6.71 2.83 9.44
C ILE A 85 6.25 3.10 10.87
N VAL A 86 6.98 3.96 11.59
CA VAL A 86 6.74 4.25 13.00
C VAL A 86 5.57 5.22 13.17
N ASN A 87 5.58 6.34 12.44
CA ASN A 87 4.57 7.40 12.52
C ASN A 87 3.63 7.35 11.31
N LYS A 88 2.85 6.27 11.19
CA LYS A 88 1.91 5.99 10.09
C LYS A 88 1.05 7.19 9.60
N PRO A 89 0.54 8.09 10.45
CA PRO A 89 -0.23 9.25 9.98
C PRO A 89 0.53 10.17 9.00
N SER A 90 1.87 10.28 9.13
CA SER A 90 2.70 11.10 8.23
C SER A 90 2.65 10.66 6.77
N THR A 91 2.35 9.38 6.52
CA THR A 91 2.36 8.78 5.18
C THR A 91 1.42 9.48 4.21
N VAL A 92 0.33 10.09 4.70
CA VAL A 92 -0.59 10.84 3.84
C VAL A 92 0.09 12.05 3.23
N GLN A 93 0.75 12.88 4.05
CA GLN A 93 1.39 14.10 3.58
C GLN A 93 2.60 13.79 2.69
N VAL A 94 3.43 12.82 3.09
CA VAL A 94 4.60 12.43 2.30
C VAL A 94 4.20 11.77 0.98
N ASN A 95 3.17 10.93 0.95
CA ASN A 95 2.68 10.35 -0.31
C ASN A 95 2.10 11.42 -1.24
N CYS A 96 1.46 12.46 -0.72
CA CYS A 96 1.06 13.61 -1.54
C CYS A 96 2.27 14.31 -2.14
N ALA A 97 3.31 14.60 -1.34
CA ALA A 97 4.54 15.22 -1.83
C ALA A 97 5.23 14.37 -2.90
N LEU A 98 5.31 13.05 -2.70
CA LEU A 98 5.89 12.08 -3.66
C LEU A 98 5.20 12.06 -5.04
N LEU A 99 3.97 12.57 -5.16
CA LEU A 99 3.31 12.70 -6.46
C LEU A 99 3.92 13.85 -7.28
N ASP A 100 4.21 14.96 -6.61
CA ASP A 100 4.62 16.22 -7.23
C ASP A 100 6.15 16.34 -7.34
N GLU A 101 6.88 15.82 -6.36
CA GLU A 101 8.33 15.97 -6.24
C GLU A 101 9.04 14.67 -5.80
N ASP A 102 10.37 14.65 -5.94
CA ASP A 102 11.19 13.58 -5.39
C ASP A 102 11.51 13.89 -3.93
N VAL A 103 11.01 13.04 -3.02
CA VAL A 103 11.28 13.16 -1.59
C VAL A 103 12.53 12.35 -1.24
N GLU A 104 13.49 12.99 -0.57
CA GLU A 104 14.74 12.35 -0.16
C GLU A 104 14.53 11.36 1.00
N VAL A 105 15.24 10.23 0.94
CA VAL A 105 15.26 9.22 2.03
C VAL A 105 16.60 9.31 2.77
N LEU A 106 16.57 9.78 4.01
CA LEU A 106 17.75 9.98 4.85
C LEU A 106 17.92 8.85 5.88
N GLU A 107 19.06 8.15 5.86
CA GLU A 107 19.41 7.13 6.88
C GLU A 107 20.24 7.75 8.01
N ILE A 108 19.72 7.69 9.25
CA ILE A 108 20.41 8.20 10.45
C ILE A 108 20.92 7.05 11.30
N LYS A 109 22.24 6.97 11.49
CA LYS A 109 22.91 6.01 12.39
C LYS A 109 23.12 6.60 13.79
N GLY A 110 22.82 5.81 14.81
CA GLY A 110 22.84 6.21 16.23
C GLY A 110 24.22 6.15 16.92
N PRO A 111 24.26 6.45 18.23
CA PRO A 111 23.14 6.92 19.06
C PRO A 111 22.87 8.42 18.84
N LYS A 112 21.62 8.79 18.51
CA LYS A 112 21.18 10.17 18.25
C LYS A 112 19.72 10.35 18.65
N ILE A 113 19.30 11.59 18.93
CA ILE A 113 17.90 11.97 19.09
C ILE A 113 17.50 12.80 17.86
N VAL A 114 16.35 12.52 17.27
CA VAL A 114 15.84 13.20 16.08
C VAL A 114 14.45 13.75 16.39
N ILE A 115 14.23 15.02 16.08
CA ILE A 115 12.91 15.67 16.11
C ILE A 115 12.46 15.80 14.66
N VAL A 116 11.23 15.39 14.36
CA VAL A 116 10.67 15.39 13.01
C VAL A 116 9.34 16.13 12.98
N GLY A 117 9.01 16.74 11.84
CA GLY A 117 7.69 17.31 11.58
C GLY A 117 6.64 16.24 11.22
N ASP A 118 5.38 16.66 11.09
CA ASP A 118 4.28 15.78 10.68
C ASP A 118 4.38 15.34 9.21
N ASP A 119 5.16 16.08 8.43
CA ASP A 119 5.48 15.90 7.02
C ASP A 119 6.71 15.00 6.78
N VAL A 120 7.21 14.34 7.83
CA VAL A 120 8.36 13.44 7.75
C VAL A 120 7.95 12.03 8.18
N SER A 121 8.08 11.05 7.28
CA SER A 121 7.88 9.64 7.61
C SER A 121 9.14 9.02 8.21
N VAL A 122 8.99 8.46 9.40
CA VAL A 122 10.05 7.78 10.15
C VAL A 122 9.94 6.28 9.91
N LEU A 123 11.00 5.74 9.31
CA LEU A 123 11.16 4.32 9.07
C LEU A 123 12.18 3.73 10.06
N LYS A 124 11.85 2.58 10.64
CA LYS A 124 12.76 1.82 11.49
C LYS A 124 13.04 0.49 10.80
N ARG A 125 14.32 0.14 10.59
CA ARG A 125 14.67 -1.20 10.11
C ARG A 125 14.21 -2.23 11.12
N ASP A 126 13.65 -3.32 10.62
CA ASP A 126 13.40 -4.48 11.45
C ASP A 126 14.74 -4.99 11.99
N GLU A 127 14.81 -5.23 13.29
CA GLU A 127 15.87 -6.08 13.82
C GLU A 127 15.63 -7.44 13.19
N VAL A 128 16.49 -7.85 12.27
CA VAL A 128 16.51 -9.21 11.76
C VAL A 128 16.52 -10.11 12.99
N LYS A 129 15.39 -10.76 13.27
CA LYS A 129 15.38 -11.91 14.18
C LYS A 129 16.33 -12.89 13.51
N ALA A 130 17.51 -13.07 14.08
CA ALA A 130 18.41 -14.12 13.66
C ALA A 130 17.58 -15.40 13.67
N GLU A 131 17.30 -15.93 12.48
CA GLU A 131 16.65 -17.23 12.35
C GLU A 131 17.57 -18.23 13.05
N ASP A 132 17.06 -18.84 14.13
CA ASP A 132 17.69 -20.00 14.74
C ASP A 132 17.85 -21.08 13.65
N LYS A 133 19.10 -21.51 13.46
CA LYS A 133 19.54 -22.56 12.55
C LYS A 133 18.83 -23.90 12.76
#